data_AF-A0A3D9U809-F1
#
_entry.id   AF-A0A3D9U809-F1
#
_cell.length_a   1.000
_cell.length_b   1.000
_cell.length_c   1.000
_cell.angle_alpha   90.00
_cell.angle_beta   90.00
_cell.angle_gamma   90.00
#
_symmetry.space_group_name_H-M   'P 1'
#
loop_
_entity.id
_entity.type
_entity.pdbx_description
1 polymer ?
#
loop_
_entity_poly.entity_id
_entity_poly.type
_entity_poly.pdbx_seq_one_letter_code
_entity_poly.pdbx_strand_id
1 'polypeptide(L)'
;MSGMKSRLSFYIMVPVLVQLALFYLCFNVTEGMVSYSLFYAGSILFLVCFAELIFRRKIDYSSLYENIYGNIAPIDKLVLKSLGFLILLLFPLDVYFNGFKLLDPVSYAEFYGAGRFVRHVTSLCWMLVPIAYIIRRENPWIARFFILFSVLLPIMMIDRNRLLTSFFCYFFILYARFRSTSVRSHPSEFRKVKFGLYSLLILLPTIFVVIGFYRSGTSFSIESSGDSIVYGKFPLTAFFDIMPSSIKQILLYITTPILNFTHVASTGFLNDQFLLSQISPFSREEFPMYPYSPVLIARYNVGTEFFPFLLFGGLPLVFMAMFFVILVFGAVFYWFCKTQGIYAWLLFLKLAYFMLFLGFAPQFYILLNIMSTVLIFLLYLFSNFLKFFMLSHIGKPIGERQQ
;
A
#
# COMPACT_ATOMS: atom_id res chain seq x y z
N MET A 1 18.54 9.09 16.40
CA MET A 1 17.59 8.34 15.53
C MET A 1 16.60 7.41 16.26
N SER A 2 16.85 6.93 17.49
CA SER A 2 15.97 5.91 18.13
C SER A 2 14.52 6.35 18.40
N GLY A 3 14.28 7.65 18.64
CA GLY A 3 12.96 8.21 18.90
C GLY A 3 12.17 8.71 17.69
N MET A 4 12.80 8.82 16.50
CA MET A 4 12.14 9.36 15.30
C MET A 4 11.13 8.37 14.71
N LYS A 5 11.53 7.10 14.59
CA LYS A 5 10.71 6.00 14.06
C LYS A 5 9.36 5.78 14.76
N SER A 6 9.24 6.25 15.99
CA SER A 6 8.00 6.13 16.77
C SER A 6 6.99 7.24 16.46
N ARG A 7 7.34 8.23 15.65
CA ARG A 7 6.50 9.39 15.34
C ARG A 7 5.85 9.29 13.96
N LEU A 8 4.76 10.01 13.77
CA LEU A 8 4.02 10.08 12.49
C LEU A 8 4.92 10.54 11.34
N SER A 9 5.72 11.57 11.61
CA SER A 9 6.68 12.20 10.69
C SER A 9 7.66 11.22 10.07
N PHE A 10 8.06 10.15 10.76
CA PHE A 10 8.95 9.15 10.17
C PHE A 10 8.30 8.40 9.00
N TYR A 11 7.01 8.06 9.12
CA TYR A 11 6.28 7.28 8.12
C TYR A 11 5.93 8.08 6.88
N ILE A 12 6.01 9.41 6.96
CA ILE A 12 5.69 10.32 5.86
C ILE A 12 6.97 10.93 5.28
N MET A 13 7.79 11.57 6.12
CA MET A 13 8.95 12.34 5.65
C MET A 13 10.08 11.46 5.14
N VAL A 14 10.35 10.30 5.74
CA VAL A 14 11.46 9.45 5.27
C VAL A 14 11.23 8.96 3.84
N PRO A 15 10.05 8.39 3.48
CA PRO A 15 9.76 8.04 2.10
C PRO A 15 9.85 9.25 1.14
N VAL A 16 9.31 10.40 1.55
CA VAL A 16 9.30 11.63 0.75
C VAL A 16 10.71 12.13 0.47
N LEU A 17 11.58 12.16 1.48
CA LEU A 17 12.97 12.59 1.33
C LEU A 17 13.77 11.61 0.46
N VAL A 18 13.56 10.30 0.62
CA VAL A 18 14.18 9.28 -0.23
C VAL A 18 13.72 9.44 -1.69
N GLN A 19 12.43 9.65 -1.92
CA GLN A 19 11.88 9.89 -3.26
C GLN A 19 12.46 11.14 -3.90
N LEU A 20 12.51 12.26 -3.18
CA LEU A 20 13.09 13.51 -3.66
C LEU A 20 14.58 13.37 -3.97
N ALA A 21 15.35 12.75 -3.07
CA ALA A 21 16.78 12.52 -3.28
C ALA A 21 17.03 11.67 -4.53
N LEU A 22 16.30 10.56 -4.68
CA LEU A 22 16.42 9.70 -5.86
C LEU A 22 15.91 10.39 -7.13
N PHE A 23 14.89 11.23 -7.05
CA PHE A 23 14.39 12.03 -8.17
C PHE A 23 15.47 12.97 -8.71
N TYR A 24 16.10 13.77 -7.85
CA TYR A 24 17.19 14.65 -8.26
C TYR A 24 18.44 13.90 -8.73
N LEU A 25 18.70 12.69 -8.20
CA LEU A 25 19.81 11.86 -8.65
C LEU A 25 19.55 11.22 -10.03
N CYS A 26 18.30 10.85 -10.33
CA CYS A 26 17.97 10.09 -11.54
C CYS A 26 17.56 10.98 -12.72
N PHE A 27 17.10 12.21 -12.48
CA PHE A 27 16.54 13.07 -13.54
C PHE A 27 17.17 14.47 -13.62
N ASN A 28 17.36 14.95 -14.86
CA ASN A 28 17.71 16.35 -15.18
C ASN A 28 16.47 17.24 -15.00
N VAL A 29 16.20 17.63 -13.77
CA VAL A 29 15.00 18.39 -13.39
C VAL A 29 15.04 19.80 -13.99
N THR A 30 13.98 20.20 -14.71
CA THR A 30 13.85 21.58 -15.25
C THR A 30 13.48 22.58 -14.14
N GLU A 31 13.71 23.87 -14.36
CA GLU A 31 13.39 24.92 -13.38
C GLU A 31 11.93 24.87 -12.91
N GLY A 32 10.98 24.70 -13.84
CA GLY A 32 9.56 24.52 -13.52
C GLY A 32 9.31 23.30 -12.63
N MET A 33 9.92 22.16 -12.94
CA MET A 33 9.80 20.95 -12.10
C MET A 33 10.37 21.14 -10.69
N VAL A 34 11.45 21.93 -10.55
CA VAL A 34 12.02 22.27 -9.23
C VAL A 34 11.03 23.06 -8.39
N SER A 35 10.32 24.04 -8.96
CA SER A 35 9.30 24.80 -8.22
C SER A 35 8.19 23.89 -7.69
N TYR A 36 7.71 22.95 -8.50
CA TYR A 36 6.66 22.01 -8.08
C TYR A 36 7.14 20.94 -7.10
N SER A 37 8.39 20.46 -7.21
CA SER A 37 8.95 19.54 -6.21
C SER A 37 9.15 20.23 -4.86
N LEU A 38 9.52 21.52 -4.86
CA LEU A 38 9.60 22.34 -3.64
C LEU A 38 8.22 22.60 -3.04
N PHE A 39 7.21 22.90 -3.86
CA PHE A 39 5.82 23.00 -3.40
C PHE A 39 5.36 21.70 -2.74
N TYR A 40 5.64 20.56 -3.36
CA TYR A 40 5.33 19.23 -2.84
C TYR A 40 6.02 18.97 -1.49
N ALA A 41 7.34 19.18 -1.43
CA ALA A 41 8.12 18.95 -0.22
C ALA A 41 7.72 19.89 0.92
N GLY A 42 7.53 21.18 0.61
CA GLY A 42 7.12 22.21 1.56
C GLY A 42 5.72 21.97 2.11
N SER A 43 4.77 21.59 1.24
CA SER A 43 3.40 21.24 1.64
C SER A 43 3.38 20.07 2.61
N ILE A 44 4.07 18.98 2.27
CA ILE A 44 4.13 17.81 3.16
C ILE A 44 4.83 18.14 4.47
N LEU A 45 5.96 18.86 4.43
CA LEU A 45 6.66 19.27 5.64
C LEU A 45 5.75 20.08 6.56
N PHE A 46 5.04 21.07 6.02
CA PHE A 46 4.07 21.87 6.75
C PHE A 46 2.96 20.99 7.37
N LEU A 47 2.34 20.14 6.56
CA LEU A 47 1.23 19.28 6.97
C LEU A 47 1.65 18.24 8.01
N VAL A 48 2.85 17.67 7.90
CA VAL A 48 3.40 16.74 8.88
C VAL A 48 3.69 17.45 10.20
N CYS A 49 4.31 18.63 10.16
CA CYS A 49 4.53 19.45 11.36
C CYS A 49 3.19 19.79 12.03
N PHE A 50 2.19 20.20 11.25
CA PHE A 50 0.84 20.48 11.73
C PHE A 50 0.18 19.25 12.38
N ALA A 51 0.22 18.08 11.72
CA ALA A 51 -0.36 16.85 12.26
C ALA A 51 0.38 16.35 13.51
N GLU A 52 1.71 16.46 13.56
CA GLU A 52 2.51 16.15 14.77
C GLU A 52 2.10 17.02 15.95
N LEU A 53 1.82 18.30 15.73
CA LEU A 53 1.37 19.24 16.76
C LEU A 53 -0.03 18.90 17.29
N ILE A 54 -0.92 18.38 16.45
CA ILE A 54 -2.29 17.98 16.84
C ILE A 54 -2.27 16.65 17.60
N PHE A 55 -1.64 15.62 17.04
CA PHE A 55 -1.79 14.26 17.56
C PHE A 55 -0.81 13.93 18.68
N ARG A 56 0.42 14.47 18.68
CA ARG A 56 1.47 14.34 19.73
C ARG A 56 1.63 12.94 20.35
N ARG A 57 1.47 11.87 19.55
CA ARG A 57 1.60 10.47 20.02
C ARG A 57 2.85 9.80 19.46
N LYS A 58 3.28 8.75 20.16
CA LYS A 58 4.43 7.92 19.78
C LYS A 58 4.06 6.44 19.91
N ILE A 59 4.58 5.63 18.99
CA ILE A 59 4.48 4.17 19.03
C ILE A 59 5.56 3.62 19.97
N ASP A 60 5.13 2.85 20.96
CA ASP A 60 6.04 2.04 21.78
C ASP A 60 6.27 0.67 21.14
N TYR A 61 7.37 0.54 20.40
CA TYR A 61 7.74 -0.72 19.75
C TYR A 61 8.14 -1.85 20.71
N SER A 62 8.42 -1.56 21.97
CA SER A 62 8.86 -2.60 22.93
C SER A 62 7.69 -3.49 23.36
N SER A 63 6.50 -2.91 23.51
CA SER A 63 5.27 -3.60 23.86
C SER A 63 4.33 -3.84 22.67
N LEU A 64 4.56 -3.18 21.53
CA LEU A 64 3.67 -3.18 20.37
C LEU A 64 3.16 -4.56 19.93
N TYR A 65 4.06 -5.51 19.77
CA TYR A 65 3.70 -6.85 19.29
C TYR A 65 2.78 -7.57 20.27
N GLU A 66 3.07 -7.49 21.57
CA GLU A 66 2.26 -8.14 22.60
C GLU A 66 0.92 -7.43 22.79
N ASN A 67 0.88 -6.10 22.68
CA ASN A 67 -0.37 -5.36 22.79
C ASN A 67 -1.32 -5.67 21.62
N ILE A 68 -0.80 -5.80 20.39
CA ILE A 68 -1.62 -6.11 19.21
C ILE A 68 -2.00 -7.60 19.16
N TYR A 69 -1.05 -8.52 19.40
CA TYR A 69 -1.24 -9.96 19.15
C TYR A 69 -1.37 -10.81 20.42
N GLY A 70 -1.14 -10.25 21.60
CA GLY A 70 -1.17 -11.00 22.87
C GLY A 70 -2.57 -11.32 23.34
N ASN A 71 -3.50 -10.35 23.29
CA ASN A 71 -4.86 -10.45 23.86
C ASN A 71 -5.95 -10.03 22.85
N ILE A 72 -5.97 -10.65 21.68
CA ILE A 72 -7.04 -10.41 20.69
C ILE A 72 -8.32 -11.12 21.15
N ALA A 73 -9.45 -10.38 21.17
CA ALA A 73 -10.74 -10.94 21.56
C ALA A 73 -11.13 -12.11 20.61
N PRO A 74 -11.73 -13.20 21.12
CA PRO A 74 -12.09 -14.37 20.30
C PRO A 74 -12.95 -14.04 19.07
N ILE A 75 -13.86 -13.08 19.21
CA ILE A 75 -14.74 -12.62 18.12
C ILE A 75 -13.94 -11.89 17.03
N ASP A 76 -12.97 -11.04 17.40
CA ASP A 76 -12.09 -10.38 16.42
C ASP A 76 -11.26 -11.41 15.65
N LYS A 77 -10.75 -12.44 16.37
CA LYS A 77 -10.03 -13.55 15.74
C LYS A 77 -10.92 -14.29 14.74
N LEU A 78 -12.16 -14.60 15.12
CA LEU A 78 -13.11 -15.29 14.26
C LEU A 78 -13.40 -14.50 12.98
N VAL A 79 -13.77 -13.22 13.11
CA VAL A 79 -14.09 -12.34 11.96
C VAL A 79 -12.91 -12.25 11.00
N LEU A 80 -11.70 -12.00 11.51
CA LEU A 80 -10.51 -11.87 10.69
C LEU A 80 -10.05 -13.21 10.09
N LYS A 81 -10.20 -14.32 10.81
CA LYS A 81 -9.94 -15.67 10.29
C LYS A 81 -10.89 -16.02 9.16
N SER A 82 -12.19 -15.74 9.31
CA SER A 82 -13.20 -15.95 8.27
C SER A 82 -12.89 -15.15 7.00
N LEU A 83 -12.46 -13.89 7.14
CA LEU A 83 -11.97 -13.10 6.01
C LEU A 83 -10.77 -13.75 5.33
N GLY A 84 -9.79 -14.24 6.10
CA GLY A 84 -8.61 -14.91 5.56
C GLY A 84 -8.98 -16.17 4.76
N PHE A 85 -9.92 -16.97 5.25
CA PHE A 85 -10.43 -18.11 4.49
C PHE A 85 -11.21 -17.70 3.25
N LEU A 86 -12.04 -16.66 3.32
CA LEU A 86 -12.76 -16.14 2.15
C LEU A 86 -11.78 -15.76 1.03
N ILE A 87 -10.69 -15.05 1.36
CA ILE A 87 -9.65 -14.69 0.39
C ILE A 87 -9.01 -15.93 -0.25
N LEU A 88 -8.72 -16.96 0.55
CA LEU A 88 -8.12 -18.20 0.04
C LEU A 88 -9.09 -19.03 -0.82
N LEU A 89 -10.36 -19.11 -0.44
CA LEU A 89 -11.36 -19.84 -1.21
C LEU A 89 -11.65 -19.17 -2.56
N LEU A 90 -11.58 -17.84 -2.59
CA LEU A 90 -11.75 -17.07 -3.83
C LEU A 90 -10.49 -17.07 -4.71
N PHE A 91 -9.34 -17.53 -4.21
CA PHE A 91 -8.11 -17.52 -4.99
C PHE A 91 -8.14 -18.46 -6.21
N PRO A 92 -8.53 -19.75 -6.11
CA PRO A 92 -8.73 -20.59 -7.28
C PRO A 92 -9.73 -20.01 -8.28
N LEU A 93 -10.77 -19.33 -7.79
CA LEU A 93 -11.74 -18.65 -8.66
C LEU A 93 -11.13 -17.45 -9.37
N ASP A 94 -10.26 -16.67 -8.72
CA ASP A 94 -9.54 -15.56 -9.35
C ASP A 94 -8.68 -16.08 -10.51
N VAL A 95 -7.96 -17.18 -10.27
CA VAL A 95 -7.14 -17.85 -11.28
C VAL A 95 -8.00 -18.44 -12.40
N TYR A 96 -9.15 -19.04 -12.07
CA TYR A 96 -10.07 -19.60 -13.06
C TYR A 96 -10.67 -18.53 -13.97
N PHE A 97 -11.16 -17.43 -13.41
CA PHE A 97 -11.82 -16.38 -14.19
C PHE A 97 -10.84 -15.45 -14.92
N ASN A 98 -9.71 -15.12 -14.31
CA ASN A 98 -8.76 -14.13 -14.87
C ASN A 98 -7.53 -14.80 -15.50
N GLY A 99 -7.38 -16.12 -15.37
CA GLY A 99 -6.25 -16.87 -15.88
C GLY A 99 -4.98 -16.73 -15.04
N PHE A 100 -4.00 -17.58 -15.33
CA PHE A 100 -2.64 -17.45 -14.83
C PHE A 100 -1.92 -16.34 -15.60
N LYS A 101 -2.04 -15.08 -15.15
CA LYS A 101 -1.39 -13.94 -15.82
C LYS A 101 0.12 -14.10 -15.94
N LEU A 102 0.76 -14.89 -15.08
CA LEU A 102 2.18 -15.25 -15.20
C LEU A 102 2.52 -15.98 -16.51
N LEU A 103 1.61 -16.80 -17.04
CA LEU A 103 1.80 -17.58 -18.27
C LEU A 103 1.41 -16.79 -19.53
N ASP A 104 0.55 -15.78 -19.38
CA ASP A 104 0.17 -14.85 -20.44
C ASP A 104 0.13 -13.40 -19.93
N PRO A 105 1.30 -12.72 -19.86
CA PRO A 105 1.41 -11.36 -19.34
C PRO A 105 0.64 -10.30 -20.13
N VAL A 106 0.35 -10.56 -21.42
CA VAL A 106 -0.34 -9.62 -22.30
C VAL A 106 -1.77 -9.39 -21.83
N SER A 107 -2.43 -10.44 -21.33
CA SER A 107 -3.78 -10.37 -20.78
C SER A 107 -3.87 -9.66 -19.42
N TYR A 108 -2.79 -9.11 -18.86
CA TYR A 108 -2.77 -8.55 -17.49
C TYR A 108 -3.85 -7.49 -17.22
N ALA A 109 -4.19 -6.65 -18.20
CA ALA A 109 -5.18 -5.59 -18.04
C ALA A 109 -6.63 -6.05 -18.31
N GLU A 110 -6.81 -7.26 -18.83
CA GLU A 110 -8.10 -7.78 -19.24
C GLU A 110 -8.81 -8.49 -18.09
N PHE A 111 -9.88 -7.86 -17.59
CA PHE A 111 -10.73 -8.38 -16.52
C PHE A 111 -12.21 -8.21 -16.89
N TYR A 112 -12.91 -9.34 -17.06
CA TYR A 112 -14.31 -9.38 -17.49
C TYR A 112 -15.23 -9.95 -16.40
N GLY A 113 -16.46 -9.42 -16.33
CA GLY A 113 -17.56 -9.98 -15.55
C GLY A 113 -17.25 -10.30 -14.08
N ALA A 114 -17.62 -11.50 -13.65
CA ALA A 114 -17.45 -11.99 -12.27
C ALA A 114 -15.99 -12.01 -11.80
N GLY A 115 -15.05 -12.24 -12.72
CA GLY A 115 -13.61 -12.26 -12.43
C GLY A 115 -13.11 -10.96 -11.81
N ARG A 116 -13.71 -9.83 -12.20
CA ARG A 116 -13.39 -8.51 -11.64
C ARG A 116 -13.75 -8.42 -10.15
N PHE A 117 -14.92 -8.92 -9.74
CA PHE A 117 -15.34 -8.90 -8.32
C PHE A 117 -14.46 -9.81 -7.46
N VAL A 118 -14.19 -11.02 -7.94
CA VAL A 118 -13.29 -11.97 -7.25
C VAL A 118 -11.91 -11.33 -7.08
N ARG A 119 -11.39 -10.66 -8.11
CA ARG A 119 -10.11 -9.95 -8.10
C ARG A 119 -10.03 -8.83 -7.06
N HIS A 120 -11.14 -8.17 -6.77
CA HIS A 120 -11.22 -7.15 -5.73
C HIS A 120 -11.11 -7.75 -4.33
N VAL A 121 -11.73 -8.91 -4.07
CA VAL A 121 -11.60 -9.57 -2.78
C VAL A 121 -10.20 -10.17 -2.61
N THR A 122 -9.66 -10.83 -3.64
CA THR A 122 -8.29 -11.38 -3.60
C THR A 122 -7.22 -10.29 -3.54
N SER A 123 -7.54 -9.03 -3.88
CA SER A 123 -6.64 -7.88 -3.68
C SER A 123 -6.29 -7.64 -2.21
N LEU A 124 -7.13 -8.14 -1.30
CA LEU A 124 -6.94 -8.04 0.15
C LEU A 124 -5.95 -9.09 0.68
N CYS A 125 -5.27 -9.85 -0.18
CA CYS A 125 -4.31 -10.89 0.20
C CYS A 125 -3.20 -10.41 1.14
N TRP A 126 -2.88 -9.11 1.14
CA TRP A 126 -1.94 -8.50 2.08
C TRP A 126 -2.37 -8.65 3.56
N MET A 127 -3.68 -8.72 3.84
CA MET A 127 -4.22 -8.94 5.19
C MET A 127 -3.94 -10.35 5.71
N LEU A 128 -3.68 -11.33 4.83
CA LEU A 128 -3.36 -12.69 5.24
C LEU A 128 -2.11 -12.73 6.13
N VAL A 129 -1.16 -11.80 5.96
CA VAL A 129 0.04 -11.73 6.80
C VAL A 129 -0.32 -11.32 8.25
N PRO A 130 -0.96 -10.17 8.52
CA PRO A 130 -1.48 -9.88 9.86
C PRO A 130 -2.35 -11.00 10.43
N ILE A 131 -3.28 -11.55 9.65
CA ILE A 131 -4.19 -12.60 10.11
C ILE A 131 -3.43 -13.87 10.50
N ALA A 132 -2.40 -14.25 9.73
CA ALA A 132 -1.55 -15.39 10.06
C ALA A 132 -0.93 -15.28 11.46
N TYR A 133 -0.52 -14.07 11.87
CA TYR A 133 0.06 -13.84 13.19
C TYR A 133 -0.98 -13.90 14.33
N ILE A 134 -2.26 -13.67 14.03
CA ILE A 134 -3.37 -13.88 14.97
C ILE A 134 -3.54 -15.37 15.26
N ILE A 135 -3.58 -16.20 14.20
CA ILE A 135 -3.86 -17.64 14.31
C ILE A 135 -2.62 -18.49 14.57
N ARG A 136 -1.42 -17.93 14.50
CA ARG A 136 -0.15 -18.67 14.58
C ARG A 136 -0.01 -19.53 15.84
N ARG A 137 -0.49 -19.05 16.99
CA ARG A 137 -0.43 -19.79 18.26
C ARG A 137 -1.34 -21.02 18.25
N GLU A 138 -2.52 -20.91 17.62
CA GLU A 138 -3.54 -21.96 17.58
C GLU A 138 -3.29 -22.96 16.45
N ASN A 139 -2.91 -22.49 15.27
CA ASN A 139 -2.65 -23.33 14.11
C ASN A 139 -1.47 -22.78 13.28
N PRO A 140 -0.23 -23.24 13.55
CA PRO A 140 0.95 -22.73 12.88
C PRO A 140 1.01 -23.12 11.40
N TRP A 141 0.37 -24.23 11.00
CA TRP A 141 0.32 -24.67 9.62
C TRP A 141 -0.54 -23.75 8.76
N ILE A 142 -1.75 -23.44 9.21
CA ILE A 142 -2.65 -22.49 8.53
C ILE A 142 -2.01 -21.10 8.48
N ALA A 143 -1.32 -20.68 9.54
CA ALA A 143 -0.59 -19.41 9.53
C ALA A 143 0.51 -19.36 8.45
N ARG A 144 1.31 -20.42 8.30
CA ARG A 144 2.31 -20.51 7.22
C ARG A 144 1.66 -20.49 5.84
N PHE A 145 0.53 -21.18 5.69
CA PHE A 145 -0.24 -21.19 4.45
C PHE A 145 -0.74 -19.78 4.09
N PHE A 146 -1.28 -19.04 5.06
CA PHE A 146 -1.73 -17.65 4.85
C PHE A 146 -0.57 -16.75 4.41
N ILE A 147 0.61 -16.87 5.04
CA ILE A 147 1.80 -16.11 4.64
C ILE A 147 2.23 -16.49 3.22
N LEU A 148 2.26 -17.78 2.88
CA LEU A 148 2.63 -18.25 1.54
C LEU A 148 1.71 -17.66 0.47
N PHE A 149 0.40 -17.75 0.66
CA PHE A 149 -0.59 -17.28 -0.32
C PHE A 149 -0.64 -15.75 -0.41
N SER A 150 -0.27 -15.02 0.63
CA SER A 150 -0.10 -13.56 0.57
C SER A 150 0.97 -13.13 -0.44
N VAL A 151 1.96 -13.99 -0.71
CA VAL A 151 3.06 -13.75 -1.64
C VAL A 151 2.79 -14.41 -3.00
N LEU A 152 2.30 -15.65 -3.00
CA LEU A 152 2.03 -16.42 -4.21
C LEU A 152 0.97 -15.77 -5.10
N LEU A 153 -0.12 -15.26 -4.51
CA LEU A 153 -1.22 -14.68 -5.27
C LEU A 153 -0.81 -13.44 -6.08
N PRO A 154 -0.10 -12.44 -5.49
CA PRO A 154 0.47 -11.36 -6.27
C PRO A 154 1.45 -11.81 -7.36
N ILE A 155 2.28 -12.82 -7.10
CA ILE A 155 3.23 -13.37 -8.10
C ILE A 155 2.49 -13.93 -9.30
N MET A 156 1.53 -14.83 -9.06
CA MET A 156 0.76 -15.49 -10.11
C MET A 156 -0.02 -14.52 -11.00
N MET A 157 -0.34 -13.35 -10.44
CA MET A 157 -1.13 -12.32 -11.09
C MET A 157 -0.29 -11.12 -11.54
N ILE A 158 1.04 -11.22 -11.45
CA ILE A 158 2.02 -10.19 -11.82
C ILE A 158 1.68 -8.81 -11.20
N ASP A 159 1.24 -8.80 -9.94
CA ASP A 159 0.80 -7.58 -9.23
C ASP A 159 1.85 -7.07 -8.24
N ARG A 160 2.64 -6.09 -8.70
CA ARG A 160 3.71 -5.46 -7.94
C ARG A 160 3.22 -4.76 -6.67
N ASN A 161 2.07 -4.09 -6.73
CA ASN A 161 1.57 -3.31 -5.59
C ASN A 161 1.12 -4.25 -4.47
N ARG A 162 0.33 -5.28 -4.80
CA ARG A 162 -0.16 -6.26 -3.80
C ARG A 162 1.00 -7.02 -3.17
N LEU A 163 2.03 -7.36 -3.95
CA LEU A 163 3.25 -7.97 -3.44
C LEU A 163 3.92 -7.03 -2.42
N LEU A 164 4.19 -5.78 -2.81
CA LEU A 164 4.83 -4.80 -1.93
C LEU A 164 4.02 -4.56 -0.65
N THR A 165 2.69 -4.47 -0.71
CA THR A 165 1.86 -4.31 0.50
C THR A 165 2.00 -5.52 1.43
N SER A 166 2.02 -6.75 0.89
CA SER A 166 2.16 -7.97 1.69
C SER A 166 3.53 -8.04 2.38
N PHE A 167 4.60 -7.73 1.64
CA PHE A 167 5.95 -7.64 2.19
C PHE A 167 6.11 -6.51 3.21
N PHE A 168 5.50 -5.35 2.95
CA PHE A 168 5.47 -4.22 3.88
C PHE A 168 4.83 -4.62 5.21
N CYS A 169 3.65 -5.25 5.17
CA CYS A 169 2.97 -5.75 6.36
C CYS A 169 3.84 -6.77 7.11
N TYR A 170 4.46 -7.70 6.37
CA TYR A 170 5.32 -8.70 6.97
C TYR A 170 6.56 -8.09 7.65
N PHE A 171 7.21 -7.14 6.97
CA PHE A 171 8.34 -6.40 7.50
C PHE A 171 7.99 -5.68 8.80
N PHE A 172 6.87 -4.95 8.84
CA PHE A 172 6.45 -4.21 10.04
C PHE A 172 6.10 -5.13 11.21
N ILE A 173 5.46 -6.28 10.95
CA ILE A 173 5.18 -7.27 12.00
C ILE A 173 6.47 -7.90 12.53
N LEU A 174 7.40 -8.31 11.66
CA LEU A 174 8.70 -8.83 12.09
C LEU A 174 9.52 -7.78 12.82
N TYR A 175 9.45 -6.52 12.39
CA TYR A 175 10.12 -5.43 13.06
C TYR A 175 9.54 -5.18 14.46
N ALA A 176 8.21 -5.21 14.62
CA ALA A 176 7.57 -5.15 15.94
C ALA A 176 8.02 -6.31 16.84
N ARG A 177 8.09 -7.54 16.30
CA ARG A 177 8.63 -8.71 17.02
C ARG A 177 10.10 -8.56 17.38
N PHE A 178 10.93 -8.04 16.47
CA PHE A 178 12.36 -7.82 16.69
C PHE A 178 12.63 -6.81 17.80
N ARG A 179 11.72 -5.84 17.98
CA ARG A 179 11.79 -4.82 19.03
C ARG A 179 11.14 -5.25 20.35
N SER A 180 10.31 -6.29 20.32
CA SER A 180 9.61 -6.80 21.49
C SER A 180 10.57 -7.37 22.55
N THR A 181 10.32 -7.05 23.81
CA THR A 181 11.11 -7.56 24.96
C THR A 181 10.94 -9.07 25.15
N SER A 182 9.72 -9.59 24.96
CA SER A 182 9.39 -11.02 25.08
C SER A 182 10.15 -11.88 24.08
N VAL A 183 10.33 -11.40 22.85
CA VAL A 183 11.05 -12.13 21.80
C VAL A 183 12.56 -12.05 22.03
N ARG A 184 13.06 -10.90 22.51
CA ARG A 184 14.49 -10.69 22.79
C ARG A 184 15.02 -11.54 23.94
N SER A 185 14.18 -11.84 24.93
CA SER A 185 14.55 -12.74 26.03
C SER A 185 14.70 -14.20 25.61
N HIS A 186 14.24 -14.57 24.40
CA HIS A 186 14.32 -15.93 23.86
C HIS A 186 15.30 -15.99 22.66
N PRO A 187 16.57 -16.39 22.85
CA PRO A 187 17.60 -16.29 21.82
C PRO A 187 17.28 -17.02 20.50
N SER A 188 16.62 -18.18 20.58
CA SER A 188 16.26 -18.99 19.41
C SER A 188 15.19 -18.31 18.54
N GLU A 189 14.14 -17.77 19.16
CA GLU A 189 13.08 -17.02 18.46
C GLU A 189 13.60 -15.68 17.94
N PHE A 190 14.45 -14.98 18.71
CA PHE A 190 15.09 -13.76 18.27
C PHE A 190 15.93 -13.98 17.01
N ARG A 191 16.70 -15.07 16.95
CA ARG A 191 17.49 -15.44 15.77
C ARG A 191 16.60 -15.68 14.54
N LYS A 192 15.48 -16.38 14.70
CA LYS A 192 14.50 -16.61 13.61
C LYS A 192 13.90 -15.31 13.10
N VAL A 193 13.51 -14.40 14.00
CA VAL A 193 12.95 -13.09 13.64
C VAL A 193 13.98 -12.23 12.93
N LYS A 194 15.22 -12.19 13.44
CA LYS A 194 16.34 -11.46 12.82
C LYS A 194 16.63 -11.98 11.41
N PHE A 195 16.72 -13.31 11.24
CA PHE A 195 16.91 -13.93 9.93
C PHE A 195 15.76 -13.62 8.98
N GLY A 196 14.51 -13.74 9.44
CA GLY A 196 13.33 -13.41 8.63
C GLY A 196 13.33 -11.95 8.16
N LEU A 197 13.71 -11.01 9.03
CA LEU A 197 13.78 -9.59 8.68
C LEU A 197 14.81 -9.32 7.59
N TYR A 198 16.02 -9.87 7.72
CA TYR A 198 17.06 -9.70 6.70
C TYR A 198 16.74 -10.44 5.40
N SER A 199 16.15 -11.63 5.49
CA SER A 199 15.67 -12.37 4.33
C SER A 199 14.63 -11.56 3.55
N LEU A 200 13.68 -10.89 4.21
CA LEU A 200 12.71 -10.02 3.53
C LEU A 200 13.37 -8.85 2.79
N LEU A 201 14.41 -8.24 3.37
CA LEU A 201 15.12 -7.12 2.74
C LEU A 201 15.85 -7.51 1.44
N ILE A 202 16.21 -8.80 1.29
CA ILE A 202 16.85 -9.34 0.09
C ILE A 202 15.79 -9.87 -0.89
N LEU A 203 14.84 -10.63 -0.36
CA LEU A 203 13.85 -11.36 -1.14
C LEU A 203 12.84 -10.42 -1.81
N LEU A 204 12.48 -9.30 -1.16
CA LEU A 204 11.58 -8.31 -1.75
C LEU A 204 12.15 -7.69 -3.03
N PRO A 205 13.34 -7.04 -3.03
CA PRO A 205 13.92 -6.52 -4.27
C PRO A 205 14.11 -7.60 -5.34
N THR A 206 14.52 -8.80 -4.93
CA THR A 206 14.76 -9.91 -5.87
C THR A 206 13.48 -10.32 -6.59
N ILE A 207 12.41 -10.61 -5.85
CA ILE A 207 11.11 -11.00 -6.44
C ILE A 207 10.51 -9.82 -7.21
N PHE A 208 10.61 -8.60 -6.69
CA PHE A 208 10.11 -7.41 -7.36
C PHE A 208 10.75 -7.21 -8.74
N VAL A 209 12.07 -7.39 -8.83
CA VAL A 209 12.83 -7.33 -10.08
C VAL A 209 12.43 -8.46 -11.03
N VAL A 210 12.35 -9.70 -10.54
CA VAL A 210 11.96 -10.85 -11.35
C VAL A 210 10.56 -10.64 -11.95
N ILE A 211 9.56 -10.30 -11.13
CA ILE A 211 8.21 -10.00 -11.60
C ILE A 211 8.23 -8.79 -12.54
N GLY A 212 9.04 -7.77 -12.24
CA GLY A 212 9.19 -6.58 -13.07
C GLY A 212 9.63 -6.91 -14.50
N PHE A 213 10.63 -7.79 -14.64
CA PHE A 213 11.07 -8.33 -15.92
C PHE A 213 10.00 -9.18 -16.61
N TYR A 214 9.29 -10.07 -15.90
CA TYR A 214 8.22 -10.89 -16.52
C TYR A 214 7.02 -10.05 -16.99
N ARG A 215 6.66 -9.00 -16.24
CA ARG A 215 5.56 -8.09 -16.60
C ARG A 215 5.90 -7.18 -17.76
N SER A 216 7.16 -6.74 -17.80
CA SER A 216 7.58 -5.60 -18.62
C SER A 216 8.53 -6.01 -19.75
N GLY A 217 8.90 -7.29 -19.85
CA GLY A 217 9.91 -7.80 -20.77
C GLY A 217 11.37 -7.51 -20.35
N THR A 218 12.32 -8.01 -21.16
CA THR A 218 13.74 -7.59 -21.16
C THR A 218 13.93 -6.22 -21.81
N SER A 219 12.92 -5.70 -22.49
CA SER A 219 12.96 -4.40 -23.10
C SER A 219 12.82 -3.35 -22.00
N PHE A 220 13.95 -2.70 -21.71
CA PHE A 220 13.95 -1.30 -21.34
C PHE A 220 13.23 -0.58 -22.48
N SER A 221 11.91 -0.45 -22.30
CA SER A 221 10.88 -0.08 -23.27
C SER A 221 10.08 1.15 -22.83
N ILE A 222 10.41 2.33 -23.35
CA ILE A 222 9.64 3.57 -23.29
C ILE A 222 9.67 4.23 -24.69
N GLU A 223 8.89 3.68 -25.60
CA GLU A 223 8.26 4.47 -26.64
C GLU A 223 7.00 4.98 -25.96
N SER A 224 6.58 6.23 -26.19
CA SER A 224 5.30 6.71 -25.67
C SER A 224 4.07 5.95 -26.24
N SER A 225 4.27 4.79 -26.86
CA SER A 225 3.29 3.72 -27.16
C SER A 225 4.00 2.49 -27.80
N GLY A 226 5.08 1.96 -27.19
CA GLY A 226 5.75 0.75 -27.72
C GLY A 226 7.02 0.26 -27.00
N ASP A 227 7.75 -0.64 -27.66
CA ASP A 227 8.58 -1.71 -27.11
C ASP A 227 10.06 -1.35 -26.76
N SER A 228 10.50 -0.07 -26.75
CA SER A 228 11.92 0.31 -26.43
C SER A 228 12.11 1.73 -25.82
N ILE A 229 12.98 1.98 -24.82
CA ILE A 229 13.23 3.34 -24.24
C ILE A 229 13.96 4.15 -25.28
N VAL A 230 13.36 5.25 -25.74
CA VAL A 230 14.07 6.20 -26.58
C VAL A 230 14.98 7.07 -25.72
N TYR A 231 16.27 6.72 -25.69
CA TYR A 231 17.33 7.55 -25.10
C TYR A 231 17.24 8.98 -25.66
N GLY A 232 17.18 9.98 -24.78
CA GLY A 232 17.06 11.41 -25.14
C GLY A 232 15.65 12.02 -25.05
N LYS A 233 14.58 11.22 -24.89
CA LYS A 233 13.22 11.75 -24.64
C LYS A 233 12.90 11.99 -23.15
N PHE A 234 13.70 11.43 -22.26
CA PHE A 234 13.55 11.59 -20.81
C PHE A 234 14.72 12.37 -20.25
N PRO A 235 14.49 13.25 -19.27
CA PRO A 235 15.56 14.00 -18.64
C PRO A 235 16.32 13.05 -17.70
N LEU A 236 17.10 12.08 -18.19
CA LEU A 236 17.85 11.14 -17.35
C LEU A 236 19.26 11.67 -17.08
N THR A 237 19.78 11.42 -15.88
CA THR A 237 21.16 11.72 -15.53
C THR A 237 22.09 10.58 -15.93
N ALA A 238 23.39 10.88 -16.06
CA ALA A 238 24.42 9.87 -16.24
C ALA A 238 24.44 8.82 -15.11
N PHE A 239 24.04 9.21 -13.89
CA PHE A 239 23.89 8.28 -12.77
C PHE A 239 22.87 7.20 -13.06
N PHE A 240 21.70 7.55 -13.60
CA PHE A 240 20.69 6.56 -13.96
C PHE A 240 21.18 5.64 -15.06
N ASP A 241 21.90 6.17 -16.05
CA ASP A 241 22.36 5.43 -17.22
C ASP A 241 23.32 4.29 -16.89
N ILE A 242 24.22 4.48 -15.93
CA ILE A 242 25.20 3.46 -15.51
C ILE A 242 24.60 2.36 -14.63
N MET A 243 23.36 2.50 -14.15
CA MET A 243 22.76 1.52 -13.25
C MET A 243 22.36 0.23 -13.98
N PRO A 244 22.51 -0.94 -13.34
CA PRO A 244 21.98 -2.20 -13.87
C PRO A 244 20.48 -2.14 -14.13
N SER A 245 20.02 -2.87 -15.14
CA SER A 245 18.61 -3.00 -15.54
C SER A 245 17.67 -3.32 -14.36
N SER A 246 18.07 -4.19 -13.45
CA SER A 246 17.30 -4.52 -12.24
C SER A 246 17.12 -3.32 -11.29
N ILE A 247 18.18 -2.51 -11.11
CA ILE A 247 18.17 -1.34 -10.24
C ILE A 247 17.35 -0.21 -10.87
N LYS A 248 17.48 0.00 -12.18
CA LYS A 248 16.71 1.00 -12.92
C LYS A 248 15.20 0.81 -12.74
N GLN A 249 14.69 -0.44 -12.75
CA GLN A 249 13.26 -0.71 -12.50
C GLN A 249 12.80 -0.26 -11.10
N ILE A 250 13.63 -0.50 -10.08
CA ILE A 250 13.35 -0.09 -8.69
C ILE A 250 13.36 1.45 -8.60
N LEU A 251 14.39 2.08 -9.16
CA LEU A 251 14.54 3.53 -9.16
C LEU A 251 13.34 4.21 -9.84
N LEU A 252 12.95 3.75 -11.03
CA LEU A 252 11.79 4.25 -11.74
C LEU A 252 10.52 4.06 -10.90
N TYR A 253 10.32 2.89 -10.31
CA TYR A 253 9.12 2.65 -9.50
C TYR A 253 9.01 3.60 -8.28
N ILE A 254 10.14 3.96 -7.66
CA ILE A 254 10.18 4.90 -6.53
C ILE A 254 9.98 6.35 -6.97
N THR A 255 10.56 6.75 -8.10
CA THR A 255 10.69 8.16 -8.53
C THR A 255 9.63 8.62 -9.53
N THR A 256 9.02 7.70 -10.28
CA THR A 256 7.94 7.97 -11.24
C THR A 256 6.81 8.82 -10.64
N PRO A 257 6.36 8.59 -9.39
CA PRO A 257 5.37 9.45 -8.75
C PRO A 257 5.64 10.95 -8.81
N ILE A 258 6.80 11.35 -8.31
CA ILE A 258 7.17 12.74 -8.20
C ILE A 258 7.58 13.32 -9.57
N LEU A 259 8.19 12.52 -10.43
CA LEU A 259 8.45 12.90 -11.82
C LEU A 259 7.14 13.24 -12.56
N ASN A 260 6.14 12.39 -12.45
CA ASN A 260 4.86 12.60 -13.15
C ASN A 260 4.12 13.80 -12.57
N PHE A 261 4.07 13.94 -11.24
CA PHE A 261 3.48 15.12 -10.60
C PHE A 261 4.13 16.43 -11.08
N THR A 262 5.46 16.52 -10.98
CA THR A 262 6.21 17.73 -11.35
C THR A 262 6.13 18.02 -12.85
N HIS A 263 6.17 16.99 -13.71
CA HIS A 263 6.03 17.16 -15.15
C HIS A 263 4.65 17.70 -15.54
N VAL A 264 3.57 17.04 -15.08
CA VAL A 264 2.20 17.45 -15.42
C VAL A 264 1.90 18.85 -14.88
N ALA A 265 2.36 19.17 -13.66
CA ALA A 265 2.23 20.51 -13.11
C ALA A 265 3.02 21.55 -13.92
N SER A 266 4.24 21.22 -14.37
CA SER A 266 5.08 22.13 -15.15
C SER A 266 4.60 22.41 -16.56
N THR A 267 3.83 21.50 -17.14
CA THR A 267 3.28 21.63 -18.50
C THR A 267 1.95 22.38 -18.53
N GLY A 268 1.36 22.70 -17.37
CA GLY A 268 0.06 23.39 -17.30
C GLY A 268 -1.07 22.58 -17.93
N PHE A 269 -1.01 21.24 -17.86
CA PHE A 269 -1.96 20.37 -18.52
C PHE A 269 -3.40 20.59 -18.01
N LEU A 270 -4.30 20.96 -18.93
CA LEU A 270 -5.74 21.14 -18.69
C LEU A 270 -6.50 20.41 -19.81
N ASN A 271 -7.15 19.28 -19.49
CA ASN A 271 -7.97 18.51 -20.44
C ASN A 271 -9.22 17.97 -19.73
N ASP A 272 -10.35 18.65 -19.93
CA ASP A 272 -11.66 18.32 -19.36
C ASP A 272 -12.12 16.88 -19.65
N GLN A 273 -11.91 16.34 -20.85
CA GLN A 273 -12.29 14.97 -21.18
C GLN A 273 -11.46 13.93 -20.39
N PHE A 274 -10.15 14.17 -20.25
CA PHE A 274 -9.32 13.35 -19.38
C PHE A 274 -9.83 13.44 -17.94
N LEU A 275 -10.25 14.60 -17.47
CA LEU A 275 -10.74 14.82 -16.11
C LEU A 275 -12.07 14.11 -15.85
N LEU A 276 -13.02 14.18 -16.80
CA LEU A 276 -14.31 13.48 -16.72
C LEU A 276 -14.13 11.95 -16.72
N SER A 277 -13.11 11.44 -17.42
CA SER A 277 -12.75 10.02 -17.38
C SER A 277 -12.23 9.53 -16.02
N GLN A 278 -11.90 10.45 -15.10
CA GLN A 278 -11.39 10.12 -13.75
C GLN A 278 -12.44 10.20 -12.65
N ILE A 279 -13.62 10.75 -12.94
CA ILE A 279 -14.71 10.86 -11.95
C ILE A 279 -15.26 9.47 -11.61
N SER A 280 -15.35 8.57 -12.59
CA SER A 280 -15.81 7.19 -12.40
C SER A 280 -14.80 6.21 -13.00
N PRO A 281 -14.42 5.14 -12.29
CA PRO A 281 -13.65 4.05 -12.87
C PRO A 281 -14.32 3.40 -14.08
N PHE A 282 -15.64 3.55 -14.21
CA PHE A 282 -16.46 3.00 -15.29
C PHE A 282 -16.64 3.95 -16.47
N SER A 283 -16.34 5.26 -16.34
CA SER A 283 -16.50 6.22 -17.43
C SER A 283 -15.33 6.21 -18.41
N ARG A 284 -14.25 5.48 -18.13
CA ARG A 284 -13.04 5.41 -18.99
C ARG A 284 -13.34 4.89 -20.40
N GLU A 285 -14.35 4.05 -20.55
CA GLU A 285 -14.77 3.49 -21.86
C GLU A 285 -15.57 4.50 -22.70
N GLU A 286 -16.10 5.57 -22.08
CA GLU A 286 -16.95 6.58 -22.73
C GLU A 286 -16.15 7.78 -23.28
N PHE A 287 -14.87 7.92 -22.91
CA PHE A 287 -14.04 9.07 -23.29
C PHE A 287 -12.84 8.66 -24.18
N PRO A 288 -12.94 8.86 -25.52
CA PRO A 288 -11.94 8.38 -26.49
C PRO A 288 -10.55 9.03 -26.37
N MET A 289 -10.39 10.13 -25.63
CA MET A 289 -9.11 10.82 -25.41
C MET A 289 -8.31 10.32 -24.19
N TYR A 290 -8.77 9.28 -23.49
CA TYR A 290 -8.02 8.60 -22.41
C TYR A 290 -6.56 8.20 -22.76
N PRO A 291 -6.21 7.79 -24.01
CA PRO A 291 -4.84 7.40 -24.36
C PRO A 291 -3.80 8.53 -24.23
N TYR A 292 -4.22 9.80 -24.23
CA TYR A 292 -3.31 10.96 -24.17
C TYR A 292 -3.04 11.42 -22.73
N SER A 293 -2.74 10.49 -21.84
CA SER A 293 -2.31 10.83 -20.48
C SER A 293 -1.03 11.68 -20.57
N PRO A 294 -0.95 12.86 -19.92
CA PRO A 294 0.24 13.75 -19.96
C PRO A 294 1.43 13.20 -19.18
N VAL A 295 1.43 11.90 -18.92
CA VAL A 295 2.32 11.25 -18.00
C VAL A 295 3.47 10.62 -18.77
N LEU A 296 4.66 11.11 -18.46
CA LEU A 296 5.93 10.67 -19.02
C LEU A 296 6.11 9.14 -19.00
N ILE A 297 5.77 8.48 -17.89
CA ILE A 297 6.04 7.05 -17.72
C ILE A 297 4.75 6.29 -17.35
N ALA A 298 3.93 5.98 -18.35
CA ALA A 298 2.64 5.28 -18.19
C ALA A 298 2.76 3.85 -17.61
N ARG A 299 3.86 3.13 -17.84
CA ARG A 299 4.05 1.74 -17.36
C ARG A 299 4.35 1.64 -15.85
N TYR A 300 4.85 2.72 -15.26
CA TYR A 300 5.12 2.82 -13.81
C TYR A 300 4.07 3.69 -13.09
N ASN A 301 2.96 3.92 -13.78
CA ASN A 301 1.91 4.88 -13.45
C ASN A 301 0.80 4.25 -12.61
N VAL A 302 1.16 3.55 -11.52
CA VAL A 302 0.18 2.73 -10.80
C VAL A 302 -0.69 3.58 -9.87
N GLY A 303 -1.72 4.21 -10.43
CA GLY A 303 -2.72 5.01 -9.72
C GLY A 303 -2.67 6.52 -9.98
N THR A 304 -1.78 7.04 -10.82
CA THR A 304 -1.56 8.49 -11.14
C THR A 304 -2.71 9.14 -11.87
N GLU A 305 -3.66 8.35 -12.33
CA GLU A 305 -4.78 8.79 -13.14
C GLU A 305 -5.56 9.97 -12.53
N PHE A 306 -5.56 10.14 -11.20
CA PHE A 306 -6.18 11.29 -10.53
C PHE A 306 -5.27 12.54 -10.42
N PHE A 307 -4.00 12.49 -10.82
CA PHE A 307 -3.13 13.67 -10.74
C PHE A 307 -3.58 14.82 -11.63
N PRO A 308 -3.87 14.59 -12.93
CA PRO A 308 -4.44 15.64 -13.76
C PRO A 308 -5.76 16.17 -13.20
N PHE A 309 -6.59 15.30 -12.60
CA PHE A 309 -7.81 15.69 -11.89
C PHE A 309 -7.56 16.70 -10.77
N LEU A 310 -6.61 16.42 -9.89
CA LEU A 310 -6.28 17.34 -8.80
C LEU A 310 -5.62 18.63 -9.31
N LEU A 311 -4.83 18.56 -10.38
CA LEU A 311 -4.13 19.71 -10.96
C LEU A 311 -5.07 20.64 -11.74
N PHE A 312 -6.23 20.16 -12.22
CA PHE A 312 -7.23 21.03 -12.85
C PHE A 312 -7.76 22.10 -11.91
N GLY A 313 -7.95 21.78 -10.63
CA GLY A 313 -8.28 22.75 -9.58
C GLY A 313 -7.07 23.57 -9.10
N GLY A 314 -5.93 23.46 -9.77
CA GLY A 314 -4.67 24.09 -9.41
C GLY A 314 -3.99 23.47 -8.20
N LEU A 315 -2.84 24.05 -7.84
CA LEU A 315 -2.08 23.68 -6.63
C LEU A 315 -2.90 23.70 -5.32
N PRO A 316 -3.89 24.60 -5.12
CA PRO A 316 -4.72 24.56 -3.92
C PRO A 316 -5.49 23.25 -3.74
N LEU A 317 -6.05 22.68 -4.82
CA LEU A 317 -6.77 21.41 -4.75
C LEU A 317 -5.82 20.25 -4.45
N VAL A 318 -4.62 20.27 -5.03
CA VAL A 318 -3.54 19.31 -4.69
C VAL A 318 -3.18 19.39 -3.21
N PHE A 319 -3.01 20.60 -2.67
CA PHE A 319 -2.73 20.82 -1.25
C PHE A 319 -3.86 20.29 -0.36
N MET A 320 -5.12 20.58 -0.71
CA MET A 320 -6.29 20.07 0.02
C MET A 320 -6.36 18.54 0.02
N ALA A 321 -6.04 17.91 -1.12
CA ALA A 321 -5.97 16.47 -1.22
C ALA A 321 -4.86 15.87 -0.34
N MET A 322 -3.68 16.49 -0.29
CA MET A 322 -2.59 16.11 0.61
C MET A 322 -2.98 16.29 2.08
N PHE A 323 -3.62 17.41 2.40
CA PHE A 323 -4.12 17.71 3.74
C PHE A 323 -5.07 16.62 4.22
N PHE A 324 -6.06 16.23 3.39
CA PHE A 324 -7.01 15.18 3.75
C PHE A 324 -6.32 13.83 4.01
N VAL A 325 -5.39 13.42 3.14
CA VAL A 325 -4.66 12.16 3.29
C VAL A 325 -3.82 12.15 4.59
N ILE A 326 -3.08 13.22 4.85
CA ILE A 326 -2.25 13.34 6.06
C ILE A 326 -3.12 13.42 7.31
N LEU A 327 -4.27 14.11 7.25
CA LEU A 327 -5.22 14.19 8.36
C LEU A 327 -5.80 12.81 8.69
N VAL A 328 -6.27 12.07 7.69
CA VAL A 328 -6.81 10.72 7.85
C VAL A 328 -5.75 9.78 8.42
N PHE A 329 -4.53 9.80 7.87
CA PHE A 329 -3.45 8.98 8.40
C PHE A 329 -3.05 9.39 9.82
N GLY A 330 -3.00 10.69 10.13
CA GLY A 330 -2.75 11.19 11.47
C GLY A 330 -3.82 10.76 12.48
N ALA A 331 -5.09 10.78 12.10
CA ALA A 331 -6.19 10.32 12.94
C ALA A 331 -6.11 8.81 13.21
N VAL A 332 -5.83 8.00 12.17
CA VAL A 332 -5.60 6.56 12.31
C VAL A 332 -4.36 6.28 13.16
N PHE A 333 -3.27 7.02 12.97
CA PHE A 333 -2.06 6.91 13.76
C PHE A 333 -2.32 7.21 15.24
N TYR A 334 -3.08 8.25 15.53
CA TYR A 334 -3.50 8.59 16.89
C TYR A 334 -4.36 7.49 17.51
N TRP A 335 -5.38 7.01 16.78
CA TRP A 335 -6.25 5.93 17.24
C TRP A 335 -5.45 4.64 17.50
N PHE A 336 -4.52 4.32 16.62
CA PHE A 336 -3.60 3.19 16.77
C PHE A 336 -2.71 3.34 17.99
N CYS A 337 -2.11 4.51 18.21
CA CYS A 337 -1.28 4.73 19.41
C CYS A 337 -2.09 4.64 20.71
N LYS A 338 -3.38 5.03 20.68
CA LYS A 338 -4.27 5.01 21.85
C LYS A 338 -4.76 3.61 22.19
N THR A 339 -5.11 2.80 21.19
CA THR A 339 -5.79 1.50 21.40
C THR A 339 -4.88 0.31 21.20
N GLN A 340 -3.91 0.41 20.28
CA GLN A 340 -3.07 -0.69 19.79
C GLN A 340 -3.88 -1.95 19.42
N GLY A 341 -5.13 -1.77 18.99
CA GLY A 341 -6.01 -2.85 18.56
C GLY A 341 -5.71 -3.35 17.15
N ILE A 342 -6.14 -4.58 16.84
CA ILE A 342 -5.85 -5.22 15.55
C ILE A 342 -6.43 -4.47 14.35
N TYR A 343 -7.62 -3.88 14.45
CA TYR A 343 -8.21 -3.10 13.35
C TYR A 343 -7.50 -1.77 13.12
N ALA A 344 -7.14 -1.07 14.20
CA ALA A 344 -6.32 0.14 14.10
C ALA A 344 -4.93 -0.17 13.52
N TRP A 345 -4.37 -1.35 13.85
CA TRP A 345 -3.13 -1.85 13.25
C TRP A 345 -3.26 -2.11 11.75
N LEU A 346 -4.34 -2.76 11.29
CA LEU A 346 -4.60 -3.00 9.87
C LEU A 346 -4.72 -1.68 9.08
N LEU A 347 -5.45 -0.70 9.63
CA LEU A 347 -5.57 0.63 9.02
C LEU A 347 -4.22 1.35 9.00
N PHE A 348 -3.47 1.30 10.11
CA PHE A 348 -2.14 1.89 10.17
C PHE A 348 -1.22 1.29 9.11
N LEU A 349 -1.16 -0.03 8.97
CA LEU A 349 -0.34 -0.70 7.96
C LEU A 349 -0.73 -0.28 6.53
N LYS A 350 -2.04 -0.25 6.25
CA LYS A 350 -2.55 0.11 4.93
C LYS A 350 -2.23 1.56 4.56
N LEU A 351 -2.47 2.50 5.47
CA LEU A 351 -2.20 3.92 5.22
C LEU A 351 -0.70 4.25 5.25
N ALA A 352 0.09 3.62 6.11
CA ALA A 352 1.55 3.78 6.11
C ALA A 352 2.16 3.27 4.80
N TYR A 353 1.61 2.19 4.22
CA TYR A 353 1.99 1.74 2.88
C TYR A 353 1.66 2.80 1.82
N PHE A 354 0.50 3.45 1.88
CA PHE A 354 0.17 4.54 0.95
C PHE A 354 1.11 5.73 1.09
N MET A 355 1.59 6.03 2.30
CA MET A 355 2.55 7.12 2.51
C MET A 355 3.90 6.86 1.83
N LEU A 356 4.26 5.59 1.56
CA LEU A 356 5.43 5.29 0.72
C LEU A 356 5.29 5.86 -0.68
N PHE A 357 4.06 6.04 -1.14
CA PHE A 357 3.73 6.63 -2.41
C PHE A 357 3.12 8.01 -2.18
N LEU A 358 3.44 8.78 -1.13
CA LEU A 358 2.79 10.09 -0.97
C LEU A 358 3.16 11.08 -2.10
N GLY A 359 4.32 10.88 -2.76
CA GLY A 359 4.70 11.55 -4.02
C GLY A 359 3.72 11.28 -5.15
N PHE A 360 2.80 10.38 -4.86
CA PHE A 360 1.68 9.86 -5.56
C PHE A 360 0.43 10.15 -4.70
N ALA A 361 -0.12 11.36 -4.80
CA ALA A 361 -1.43 11.64 -4.22
C ALA A 361 -2.51 10.58 -4.54
N PRO A 362 -2.47 9.79 -5.64
CA PRO A 362 -3.66 9.07 -6.04
C PRO A 362 -3.73 7.59 -5.68
N GLN A 363 -2.73 6.97 -5.05
CA GLN A 363 -2.95 5.61 -4.51
C GLN A 363 -4.03 5.62 -3.44
N PHE A 364 -4.06 6.64 -2.57
CA PHE A 364 -5.14 6.79 -1.59
C PHE A 364 -6.51 6.95 -2.26
N TYR A 365 -6.60 7.75 -3.33
CA TYR A 365 -7.85 8.07 -4.03
C TYR A 365 -8.32 7.01 -5.02
N ILE A 366 -7.53 5.97 -5.30
CA ILE A 366 -8.03 4.78 -5.99
C ILE A 366 -9.21 4.21 -5.18
N LEU A 367 -10.36 4.06 -5.83
CA LEU A 367 -11.59 3.56 -5.21
C LEU A 367 -11.34 2.28 -4.39
N LEU A 368 -10.58 1.32 -4.91
CA LEU A 368 -10.26 0.07 -4.22
C LEU A 368 -9.54 0.28 -2.88
N ASN A 369 -8.72 1.32 -2.77
CA ASN A 369 -7.97 1.65 -1.55
C ASN A 369 -8.87 2.33 -0.51
N ILE A 370 -9.79 3.19 -0.95
CA ILE A 370 -10.88 3.71 -0.11
C ILE A 370 -11.77 2.55 0.37
N MET A 371 -12.23 1.69 -0.53
CA MET A 371 -13.05 0.52 -0.20
C MET A 371 -12.36 -0.42 0.79
N SER A 372 -11.06 -0.65 0.63
CA SER A 372 -10.27 -1.44 1.60
C SER A 372 -10.27 -0.80 2.99
N THR A 373 -10.17 0.52 3.07
CA THR A 373 -10.17 1.28 4.33
C THR A 373 -11.55 1.20 4.98
N VAL A 374 -12.62 1.44 4.20
CA VAL A 374 -14.02 1.31 4.64
C VAL A 374 -14.31 -0.11 5.11
N LEU A 375 -13.86 -1.13 4.38
CA LEU A 375 -14.04 -2.54 4.75
C LEU A 375 -13.43 -2.85 6.13
N ILE A 376 -12.22 -2.34 6.43
CA ILE A 376 -11.61 -2.56 7.75
C ILE A 376 -12.46 -1.92 8.86
N PHE A 377 -13.03 -0.72 8.62
CA PHE A 377 -13.98 -0.11 9.54
C PHE A 377 -15.27 -0.94 9.68
N LEU A 378 -15.83 -1.45 8.59
CA LEU A 378 -17.00 -2.32 8.62
C LEU A 378 -16.73 -3.61 9.41
N LEU A 379 -15.57 -4.22 9.25
CA LEU A 379 -15.16 -5.41 10.02
C LEU A 379 -15.02 -5.10 11.51
N TYR A 380 -14.51 -3.92 11.86
CA TYR A 380 -14.45 -3.44 13.24
C TYR A 380 -15.84 -3.27 13.84
N LEU A 381 -16.74 -2.60 13.13
CA LEU A 381 -18.14 -2.39 13.56
C LEU A 381 -18.89 -3.72 13.68
N PHE A 382 -18.72 -4.61 12.69
CA PHE A 382 -19.32 -5.93 12.69
C PHE A 382 -18.84 -6.78 13.87
N SER A 383 -17.54 -6.74 14.19
CA SER A 383 -17.01 -7.45 15.36
C SER A 383 -17.56 -6.90 16.67
N ASN A 384 -17.66 -5.57 16.81
CA ASN A 384 -18.25 -4.96 17.99
C ASN A 384 -19.74 -5.28 18.13
N PHE A 385 -20.47 -5.30 17.02
CA PHE A 385 -21.86 -5.76 16.98
C PHE A 385 -21.99 -7.20 17.48
N LEU A 386 -21.18 -8.13 16.95
CA LEU A 386 -21.20 -9.54 17.41
C LEU A 386 -20.87 -9.67 18.90
N LYS A 387 -19.89 -8.91 19.41
CA LYS A 387 -19.56 -8.88 20.85
C LYS A 387 -20.77 -8.46 21.69
N PHE A 388 -21.46 -7.41 21.27
CA PHE A 388 -22.65 -6.92 21.96
C PHE A 388 -23.78 -7.97 21.98
N PHE A 389 -24.07 -8.61 20.85
CA PHE A 389 -25.09 -9.65 20.76
C PHE A 389 -24.79 -10.88 21.62
N MET A 390 -23.53 -11.34 21.61
CA MET A 390 -23.12 -12.50 22.41
C MET A 390 -23.16 -12.22 23.91
N LEU A 391 -22.81 -11.00 24.35
CA LEU A 391 -22.91 -10.58 25.74
C LEU A 391 -24.37 -10.48 26.21
N SER A 392 -25.27 -9.98 25.36
CA SER A 392 -26.71 -9.90 25.65
C SER A 392 -27.34 -11.29 25.85
N HIS A 393 -26.86 -12.31 25.15
CA HIS A 393 -27.38 -13.67 25.27
C HIS A 393 -26.92 -14.42 26.53
N ILE A 394 -25.76 -14.07 27.09
CA ILE A 394 -25.21 -14.65 28.34
C ILE A 394 -25.87 -13.99 29.57
N GLY A 395 -26.49 -12.82 29.41
CA GLY A 395 -27.15 -12.06 30.47
C GLY A 395 -28.59 -12.43 30.80
N LYS A 396 -29.17 -13.52 30.25
CA LYS A 396 -30.46 -14.05 30.74
C LYS A 396 -30.18 -15.05 31.87
N PRO A 397 -30.42 -14.71 33.14
CA PRO A 397 -30.35 -15.69 34.21
C PRO A 397 -31.38 -16.79 33.95
N ILE A 398 -30.92 -18.03 34.06
CA ILE A 398 -31.77 -19.21 34.21
C ILE A 398 -32.45 -19.06 35.56
N GLY A 399 -33.67 -18.53 35.56
CA GLY A 399 -34.39 -18.23 36.79
C GLY A 399 -35.78 -17.70 36.48
N GLU A 400 -36.59 -18.51 35.81
CA GLU A 400 -38.06 -18.47 35.83
C GLU A 400 -38.59 -19.57 34.87
N ARG A 401 -38.42 -20.83 35.30
CA ARG A 401 -39.33 -21.90 34.90
C ARG A 401 -39.86 -22.54 36.18
N GLN A 402 -41.01 -22.01 36.58
CA GLN A 402 -42.16 -22.73 37.14
C GLN A 402 -41.91 -23.56 38.41
N GLN A 403 -42.19 -22.93 39.54
CA GLN A 403 -43.03 -23.55 40.57
C GLN A 403 -44.47 -23.60 40.09
#